data_AF-A0A4R1SAF0-F1
#
_entry.id   AF-A0A4R1SAF0-F1
#
_cell.length_a   1.000
_cell.length_b   1.000
_cell.length_c   1.000
_cell.angle_alpha   90.00
_cell.angle_beta   90.00
_cell.angle_gamma   90.00
#
_symmetry.space_group_name_H-M   'P 1'
#
loop_
_entity.id
_entity.type
_entity.pdbx_description
1 polymer ?
#
loop_
_entity_poly.entity_id
_entity_poly.type
_entity_poly.pdbx_seq_one_letter_code
_entity_poly.pdbx_strand_id
1 'polypeptide(L)'
;MLSSDSKGIYEFFFDRIYKINEELLPRDAEYQDWGRKQGEFLDRLWAGLTPEERQIFDDFDINRTMQMNRRDELTYTRGLMDGIILASWIERIKRGGEIVLP
;
A
#
# COMPACT_ATOMS: atom_id res chain seq x y z
N MET A 1 6.94 21.75 -9.48
CA MET A 1 7.55 20.64 -10.26
C MET A 1 7.78 19.51 -9.26
N LEU A 2 7.06 18.39 -9.39
CA LEU A 2 7.21 17.24 -8.49
C LEU A 2 8.49 16.50 -8.92
N SER A 3 9.60 16.73 -8.22
CA SER A 3 10.83 15.94 -8.37
C SER A 3 10.79 14.74 -7.44
N SER A 4 11.60 13.71 -7.74
CA SER A 4 11.81 12.51 -6.91
C SER A 4 12.25 12.81 -5.47
N ASP A 5 12.78 14.00 -5.24
CA ASP A 5 13.25 14.49 -3.93
C ASP A 5 12.21 15.37 -3.21
N SER A 6 11.03 15.56 -3.79
CA SER A 6 10.01 16.41 -3.17
C SER A 6 9.34 15.65 -2.03
N LYS A 7 9.62 16.06 -0.78
CA LYS A 7 8.89 15.61 0.42
C LYS A 7 7.38 15.65 0.23
N GLY A 8 6.88 16.61 -0.56
CA GLY A 8 5.44 16.77 -0.83
C GLY A 8 4.77 15.59 -1.51
N ILE A 9 5.47 14.80 -2.33
CA ILE A 9 4.84 13.62 -2.95
C ILE A 9 4.70 12.49 -1.94
N TYR A 10 5.71 12.27 -1.10
CA TYR A 10 5.65 11.30 0.00
C TYR A 10 4.60 11.70 1.04
N GLU A 11 4.54 12.97 1.42
CA GLU A 11 3.53 13.51 2.33
C GLU A 11 2.11 13.26 1.80
N PHE A 12 1.88 13.50 0.50
CA PHE A 12 0.59 13.20 -0.13
C PHE A 12 0.24 11.70 -0.07
N PHE A 13 1.19 10.80 -0.32
CA PHE A 13 0.95 9.36 -0.20
C PHE A 13 0.65 8.94 1.23
N PHE A 14 1.45 9.42 2.19
CA PHE A 14 1.22 9.12 3.59
C PHE A 14 -0.14 9.63 4.04
N ASP A 15 -0.53 10.86 3.70
CA ASP A 15 -1.86 11.40 3.99
C ASP A 15 -2.97 10.53 3.38
N ARG A 16 -2.79 10.06 2.13
CA ARG A 16 -3.80 9.24 1.48
C ARG A 16 -3.93 7.85 2.08
N ILE A 17 -2.81 7.19 2.38
CA ILE A 17 -2.77 5.89 3.06
C ILE A 17 -3.36 6.01 4.46
N TYR A 18 -2.99 7.07 5.19
CA TYR A 18 -3.53 7.37 6.51
C TYR A 18 -5.05 7.51 6.46
N LYS A 19 -5.60 8.31 5.53
CA LYS A 19 -7.05 8.46 5.36
C LYS A 19 -7.74 7.14 5.03
N ILE A 20 -7.12 6.31 4.18
CA ILE A 20 -7.67 4.99 3.87
C ILE A 20 -7.75 4.16 5.16
N ASN A 21 -6.65 4.06 5.90
CA ASN A 21 -6.56 3.21 7.09
C ASN A 21 -7.38 3.71 8.29
N GLU A 22 -7.41 5.01 8.52
CA GLU A 22 -8.01 5.60 9.72
C GLU A 22 -9.44 6.09 9.51
N GLU A 23 -9.82 6.45 8.28
CA GLU A 23 -11.14 7.03 8.01
C GLU A 23 -12.04 6.11 7.19
N LEU A 24 -11.50 5.40 6.20
CA LEU A 24 -12.29 4.60 5.26
C LEU A 24 -12.46 3.14 5.71
N LEU A 25 -11.35 2.43 5.95
CA LEU A 25 -11.38 1.02 6.36
C LEU A 25 -12.17 0.79 7.65
N PRO A 26 -12.10 1.65 8.69
CA PRO A 26 -12.88 1.47 9.90
C PRO A 26 -14.38 1.66 9.69
N ARG A 27 -14.82 2.18 8.55
CA ARG A 27 -16.24 2.32 8.19
C ARG A 27 -16.71 1.25 7.21
N ASP A 28 -15.79 0.46 6.68
CA ASP A 28 -16.10 -0.61 5.74
C ASP A 28 -16.52 -1.88 6.49
N ALA A 29 -17.80 -2.25 6.32
CA ALA A 29 -18.39 -3.36 7.06
C ALA A 29 -17.79 -4.72 6.67
N GLU A 30 -17.42 -4.90 5.40
CA GLU A 30 -16.79 -6.12 4.93
C GLU A 30 -15.39 -6.25 5.53
N TYR A 31 -14.58 -5.19 5.44
CA TYR A 31 -13.25 -5.14 6.02
C TYR A 31 -13.26 -5.45 7.53
N GLN A 32 -14.18 -4.83 8.28
CA GLN A 32 -14.34 -5.11 9.71
C GLN A 32 -14.69 -6.57 10.01
N ASP A 33 -15.59 -7.17 9.22
CA ASP A 33 -16.03 -8.54 9.42
C ASP A 33 -14.91 -9.55 9.15
N TRP A 34 -14.16 -9.34 8.06
CA TRP A 34 -12.96 -10.12 7.78
C TRP A 34 -11.89 -9.94 8.86
N GLY A 35 -11.66 -8.71 9.33
CA GLY A 35 -10.70 -8.43 10.40
C GLY A 35 -11.04 -9.16 11.69
N ARG A 36 -12.32 -9.16 12.10
CA ARG A 36 -12.78 -9.93 13.28
C ARG A 36 -12.55 -11.43 13.10
N LYS A 37 -12.96 -12.01 11.97
CA LYS A 37 -12.80 -13.45 11.69
C LYS A 37 -11.34 -13.87 11.68
N GLN A 38 -10.47 -13.04 11.10
CA GLN A 38 -9.02 -13.28 11.12
C GLN A 38 -8.48 -13.22 12.55
N GLY A 39 -8.84 -12.20 13.33
CA GLY A 39 -8.44 -12.08 14.73
C GLY A 39 -8.84 -13.31 15.57
N GLU A 40 -10.10 -13.72 15.50
CA GLU A 40 -10.59 -14.92 16.21
C GLU A 40 -9.85 -16.20 15.80
N PHE A 41 -9.54 -16.35 14.51
CA PHE A 41 -8.77 -17.48 14.02
C PHE A 41 -7.34 -17.47 14.56
N LEU A 42 -6.68 -16.30 14.54
CA LEU A 42 -5.34 -16.13 15.07
C LEU A 42 -5.31 -16.38 16.57
N ASP A 43 -6.25 -15.85 17.34
CA ASP A 43 -6.32 -16.07 18.80
C ASP A 43 -6.42 -17.57 19.15
N ARG A 44 -7.22 -18.33 18.39
CA ARG A 44 -7.33 -19.78 18.56
C ARG A 44 -6.04 -20.51 18.21
N LEU A 45 -5.38 -20.10 17.12
CA LEU A 45 -4.07 -20.64 16.75
C LEU A 45 -3.05 -20.38 17.86
N TRP A 46 -2.96 -19.12 18.31
CA TRP A 46 -2.07 -18.66 19.38
C TRP A 46 -2.24 -19.41 20.69
N ALA A 47 -3.48 -19.68 21.09
CA ALA A 47 -3.79 -20.43 22.30
C ALA A 47 -3.18 -21.86 22.32
N GLY A 48 -2.97 -22.46 21.14
CA GLY A 48 -2.43 -23.82 21.00
C GLY A 48 -0.90 -23.91 20.89
N LEU A 49 -0.20 -22.79 20.68
CA LEU A 49 1.24 -22.76 20.44
C LEU A 49 2.04 -22.64 21.74
N THR A 50 3.20 -23.29 21.80
CA THR A 50 4.19 -23.06 22.87
C THR A 50 4.82 -21.67 22.75
N PRO A 51 5.47 -21.14 23.80
CA PRO A 51 6.18 -19.86 23.73
C PRO A 51 7.20 -19.78 22.58
N GLU A 52 7.92 -20.87 22.29
CA GLU A 52 8.90 -20.93 21.21
C GLU A 52 8.22 -20.92 19.83
N GLU A 53 7.14 -21.68 19.64
CA GLU A 53 6.39 -21.71 18.39
C GLU A 53 5.73 -20.37 18.09
N ARG A 54 5.25 -19.68 19.13
CA ARG A 54 4.71 -18.31 19.06
C ARG A 54 5.75 -17.34 18.54
N GLN A 55 6.97 -17.37 19.08
CA GLN A 55 8.04 -16.51 18.62
C GLN A 55 8.39 -16.75 17.15
N ILE A 56 8.47 -18.01 16.73
CA ILE A 56 8.73 -18.36 15.33
C ILE A 56 7.60 -17.85 14.42
N PHE A 57 6.35 -17.96 14.87
CA PHE A 57 5.20 -17.48 14.11
C PHE A 57 5.20 -15.95 13.99
N ASP A 58 5.47 -15.21 15.06
CA ASP A 58 5.62 -13.75 15.05
C ASP A 58 6.71 -13.31 14.07
N ASP A 59 7.89 -13.91 14.16
CA ASP A 59 9.02 -13.58 13.29
C ASP A 59 8.66 -13.85 11.82
N PHE A 60 7.96 -14.96 11.55
CA PHE A 60 7.50 -15.28 10.20
C PHE A 60 6.48 -14.25 9.69
N ASP A 61 5.47 -13.93 10.49
CA ASP A 61 4.40 -12.99 10.12
C ASP A 61 4.94 -11.58 9.86
N ILE A 62 5.80 -11.07 10.74
CA ILE A 62 6.48 -9.78 10.57
C ILE A 62 7.28 -9.76 9.28
N ASN A 63 8.13 -10.76 9.05
CA ASN A 63 8.96 -10.81 7.85
C ASN A 63 8.12 -10.91 6.58
N ARG A 64 7.04 -11.70 6.61
CA ARG A 64 6.16 -11.86 5.47
C ARG A 64 5.40 -10.57 5.16
N THR A 65 4.87 -9.92 6.19
CA THR A 65 4.19 -8.63 6.08
C THR A 65 5.11 -7.56 5.52
N MET A 66 6.36 -7.50 5.98
CA MET A 66 7.36 -6.55 5.44
C MET A 66 7.65 -6.77 3.95
N GLN A 67 7.75 -8.03 3.51
CA GLN A 67 7.91 -8.35 2.09
C GLN A 67 6.70 -7.94 1.24
N MET A 68 5.48 -8.18 1.76
CA MET A 68 4.25 -7.77 1.10
C MET A 68 4.17 -6.25 0.99
N ASN A 69 4.42 -5.52 2.08
CA ASN A 69 4.45 -4.06 2.09
C ASN A 69 5.45 -3.50 1.09
N ARG A 70 6.65 -4.10 0.98
CA ARG A 70 7.66 -3.68 -0.01
C ARG A 70 7.18 -3.91 -1.44
N ARG A 71 6.51 -5.03 -1.70
CA ARG A 71 5.94 -5.32 -3.03
C ARG A 71 4.86 -4.30 -3.39
N ASP A 72 3.96 -4.02 -2.46
CA ASP A 72 2.86 -3.08 -2.65
C ASP A 72 3.39 -1.66 -2.88
N GLU A 73 4.38 -1.23 -2.10
CA GLU A 73 5.08 0.05 -2.30
C GLU A 73 5.61 0.18 -3.74
N LEU A 74 6.27 -0.86 -4.26
CA LEU A 74 6.78 -0.87 -5.63
C LEU A 74 5.65 -0.82 -6.67
N THR A 75 4.56 -1.56 -6.44
CA THR A 75 3.39 -1.57 -7.32
C THR A 75 2.69 -0.21 -7.35
N TYR A 76 2.44 0.41 -6.20
CA TYR A 76 1.83 1.74 -6.12
C TYR A 76 2.73 2.82 -6.72
N THR A 77 4.04 2.77 -6.44
CA THR A 77 5.01 3.70 -7.03
C THR A 77 5.02 3.60 -8.55
N ARG A 78 4.97 2.38 -9.11
CA ARG A 78 4.88 2.18 -10.55
C ARG A 78 3.59 2.74 -11.13
N GLY A 79 2.44 2.39 -10.55
CA GLY A 79 1.14 2.89 -11.02
C GLY A 79 1.04 4.41 -11.01
N LEU A 80 1.64 5.05 -9.99
CA LEU A 80 1.78 6.50 -9.94
C LEU A 80 2.62 7.04 -11.11
N MET A 81 3.83 6.49 -11.31
CA MET A 81 4.73 6.95 -12.37
C MET A 81 4.07 6.82 -13.74
N ASP A 82 3.39 5.69 -13.98
CA ASP A 82 2.62 5.46 -15.20
C ASP A 82 1.52 6.53 -15.38
N GLY A 83 0.82 6.89 -14.29
CA GLY A 83 -0.17 7.97 -14.28
C GLY A 83 0.40 9.36 -14.57
N ILE A 84 1.55 9.71 -13.97
CA ILE A 84 2.24 11.00 -14.21
C ILE A 84 2.71 11.10 -15.66
N ILE A 85 3.28 10.01 -16.18
CA ILE A 85 3.73 9.92 -17.57
C ILE A 85 2.52 10.13 -18.49
N LEU A 86 1.42 9.41 -18.28
CA LEU A 86 0.20 9.54 -19.07
C LEU A 86 -0.36 10.97 -19.04
N ALA A 87 -0.45 11.59 -17.86
CA ALA A 87 -0.93 12.98 -17.73
C ALA A 87 -0.04 13.96 -18.50
N SER A 88 1.29 13.79 -18.43
CA SER A 88 2.24 14.61 -19.17
C SER A 88 2.08 14.47 -20.69
N TRP A 89 1.84 13.24 -21.16
CA TRP A 89 1.53 12.97 -22.57
C TRP A 89 0.26 13.67 -23.03
N ILE A 90 -0.83 13.55 -22.26
CA ILE A 90 -2.11 14.21 -22.56
C ILE A 90 -1.93 15.73 -22.66
N GLU A 91 -1.21 16.34 -21.71
CA GLU A 91 -0.95 17.78 -21.73
C GLU A 91 -0.09 18.21 -22.92
N ARG A 92 0.89 17.40 -23.34
CA ARG A 92 1.71 17.68 -24.52
C ARG A 92 0.89 17.66 -25.81
N ILE A 93 0.01 16.67 -25.98
CA ILE A 93 -0.89 16.57 -27.13
C ILE A 93 -1.83 17.78 -27.18
N LYS A 94 -2.43 18.18 -26.05
CA LYS A 94 -3.28 19.38 -25.97
C LYS A 94 -2.59 20.65 -26.42
N ARG A 95 -1.27 20.76 -26.21
CA ARG A 95 -0.45 21.92 -26.60
C ARG A 95 0.03 21.86 -28.05
N GLY A 96 -0.41 20.88 -28.84
CA GLY A 96 -0.02 20.71 -30.24
C GLY A 96 1.39 20.11 -30.43
N GLY A 97 1.96 19.48 -29.40
CA GLY A 97 3.25 18.83 -29.51
C GLY A 97 3.16 17.49 -30.26
N GLU A 98 4.08 17.25 -31.20
CA GLU A 98 4.20 15.96 -31.88
C GLU A 98 4.68 14.85 -30.93
N ILE A 99 4.10 13.66 -31.11
CA ILE A 99 4.45 12.43 -30.40
C ILE A 99 5.72 11.87 -31.03
N VAL A 100 6.84 11.93 -30.30
CA VAL A 100 8.04 11.16 -30.63
C VAL A 100 8.08 9.97 -29.68
N LEU A 101 7.74 8.79 -30.20
CA LEU A 101 7.95 7.53 -29.50
C LEU A 101 9.45 7.17 -29.57
N PRO A 102 10.05 6.65 -28.48
CA PRO A 102 11.40 6.11 -28.51
C PRO A 102 11.51 4.86 -29.39
#